data_AF-A0A359BEP5-F1
#
_entry.id   AF-A0A359BEP5-F1
#
_cell.length_a   1.000
_cell.length_b   1.000
_cell.length_c   1.000
_cell.angle_alpha   90.00
_cell.angle_beta   90.00
_cell.angle_gamma   90.00
#
_symmetry.space_group_name_H-M   'P 1'
#
loop_
_entity.id
_entity.type
_entity.pdbx_description
1 polymer ?
#
loop_
_entity_poly.entity_id
_entity_poly.type
_entity_poly.pdbx_seq_one_letter_code
_entity_poly.pdbx_strand_id
1 'polypeptide(L)'
;MTRSTWLLGRAVWVWFLIVLLVFFGLELVFRILDEAKSPHANYTTLEIGLVSISGMPRRLYLDLPLIVLISVAAGLGGLAQSSELTILRA
;
A
#
# COMPACT_ATOMS: atom_id res chain seq x y z
N MET A 1 -19.80 19.29 -7.50
CA MET A 1 -18.47 18.97 -6.93
C MET A 1 -17.47 19.00 -8.06
N THR A 2 -16.63 20.02 -8.01
CA THR A 2 -15.96 20.72 -9.11
C THR A 2 -14.72 19.94 -9.57
N ARG A 3 -14.47 19.84 -10.89
CA ARG A 3 -13.53 18.92 -11.56
C ARG A 3 -12.14 18.78 -10.93
N SER A 4 -11.61 19.79 -10.26
CA SER A 4 -10.34 19.74 -9.53
C SER A 4 -10.31 18.68 -8.42
N THR A 5 -11.42 18.51 -7.69
CA THR A 5 -11.51 17.49 -6.61
C THR A 5 -11.42 16.06 -7.15
N TRP A 6 -11.92 15.84 -8.37
CA TRP A 6 -11.87 14.54 -9.04
C TRP A 6 -10.47 14.20 -9.54
N LEU A 7 -9.72 15.20 -10.05
CA LEU A 7 -8.31 15.01 -10.46
C LEU A 7 -7.42 14.69 -9.26
N LEU A 8 -7.56 15.46 -8.18
CA LEU A 8 -6.88 15.22 -6.90
C LEU A 8 -7.20 13.84 -6.36
N GLY A 9 -8.49 13.49 -6.29
CA GLY A 9 -8.95 12.19 -5.82
C GLY A 9 -8.36 11.04 -6.64
N ARG A 10 -8.40 11.13 -7.98
CA ARG A 10 -7.85 10.09 -8.86
C ARG A 10 -6.34 9.92 -8.68
N ALA A 11 -5.60 11.01 -8.58
CA ALA A 11 -4.15 10.95 -8.35
C ALA A 11 -3.82 10.26 -7.02
N VAL A 12 -4.44 10.70 -5.92
CA VAL A 12 -4.22 10.11 -4.59
C VAL A 12 -4.63 8.64 -4.56
N TRP A 13 -5.75 8.27 -5.21
CA TRP A 13 -6.19 6.88 -5.29
C TRP A 13 -5.19 5.96 -6.01
N VAL A 14 -4.58 6.43 -7.10
CA VAL A 14 -3.56 5.65 -7.83
C VAL A 14 -2.34 5.43 -6.96
N TRP A 15 -1.84 6.48 -6.30
CA TRP A 15 -0.69 6.38 -5.39
C TRP A 15 -0.98 5.51 -4.18
N PHE A 16 -2.18 5.60 -3.61
CA PHE A 16 -2.63 4.73 -2.53
C PHE A 16 -2.59 3.26 -2.94
N LEU A 17 -3.10 2.93 -4.13
CA LEU A 17 -3.11 1.56 -4.65
C LEU A 17 -1.69 1.01 -4.85
N ILE A 18 -0.77 1.84 -5.38
CA ILE A 18 0.63 1.47 -5.60
C ILE A 18 1.33 1.17 -4.27
N VAL A 19 1.21 2.09 -3.30
CA VAL A 19 1.86 1.92 -1.99
C VAL A 19 1.29 0.71 -1.25
N LEU A 20 -0.02 0.51 -1.30
CA LEU A 20 -0.68 -0.66 -0.72
C LEU A 20 -0.15 -1.96 -1.35
N LEU A 21 -0.01 -2.01 -2.68
CA LEU A 21 0.52 -3.18 -3.38
C LEU A 21 1.98 -3.47 -3.01
N VAL A 22 2.81 -2.43 -2.86
CA VAL A 22 4.21 -2.58 -2.43
C VAL A 22 4.30 -3.12 -1.01
N PHE A 23 3.52 -2.55 -0.08
CA PHE A 23 3.47 -3.03 1.31
C PHE A 23 2.97 -4.48 1.38
N PHE A 24 1.90 -4.81 0.66
CA PHE A 24 1.36 -6.16 0.58
C PHE A 24 2.40 -7.16 0.04
N GLY A 25 3.13 -6.80 -1.02
CA GLY A 25 4.17 -7.65 -1.59
C GLY A 25 5.34 -7.87 -0.63
N LEU A 26 5.81 -6.81 0.02
CA LEU A 26 6.90 -6.91 0.99
C LEU A 26 6.52 -7.78 2.18
N GLU A 27 5.30 -7.63 2.68
CA GLU A 27 4.80 -8.42 3.81
C GLU A 27 4.64 -9.90 3.45
N LEU A 28 4.18 -10.20 2.23
CA LEU A 28 4.12 -11.55 1.70
C LEU A 28 5.51 -12.20 1.62
N VAL A 29 6.52 -11.45 1.16
CA VAL A 29 7.92 -11.91 1.13
C VAL A 29 8.45 -12.18 2.53
N PHE A 30 8.27 -11.25 3.48
CA PHE A 30 8.71 -11.46 4.86
C PHE A 30 8.11 -12.70 5.49
N ARG A 31 6.81 -12.94 5.25
CA ARG A 31 6.14 -14.12 5.78
C ARG A 31 6.65 -15.43 5.19
N ILE A 32 6.95 -15.45 3.89
CA ILE A 32 7.58 -16.62 3.24
C ILE A 32 8.98 -16.85 3.82
N LEU A 33 9.75 -15.78 4.07
CA LEU A 33 11.09 -15.87 4.66
C LEU A 33 11.05 -16.38 6.10
N ASP A 34 10.11 -15.91 6.92
CA ASP A 34 9.93 -16.36 8.30
C ASP A 34 9.55 -17.84 8.37
N GLU A 35 8.67 -18.29 7.47
CA GLU A 35 8.28 -19.70 7.37
C GLU A 35 9.44 -20.59 6.91
N ALA A 36 10.21 -20.15 5.90
CA ALA A 36 11.39 -20.86 5.42
C ALA A 36 12.49 -21.03 6.50
N LYS A 37 12.49 -20.16 7.51
CA LYS A 37 13.46 -20.20 8.62
C LYS A 37 13.05 -21.12 9.77
N SER A 38 11.80 -21.59 9.81
CA SER A 38 11.29 -22.51 10.83
C SER A 38 11.23 -23.94 10.29
N PRO A 39 12.21 -24.82 10.59
CA PRO A 39 12.26 -26.16 10.01
C PRO A 39 11.38 -27.12 10.82
N HIS A 40 10.09 -26.86 10.93
CA HIS A 40 9.13 -27.77 11.59
C HIS A 40 8.00 -28.14 10.64
N ALA A 41 8.23 -29.27 9.96
CA ALA A 41 7.24 -30.26 9.51
C ALA A 41 6.20 -29.82 8.45
N ASN A 42 6.35 -30.38 7.25
CA ASN A 42 5.24 -30.82 6.39
C ASN A 42 4.07 -29.82 6.18
N TYR A 43 4.34 -28.54 5.93
CA TYR A 43 3.31 -27.61 5.47
C TYR A 43 3.44 -27.37 3.96
N THR A 44 2.38 -27.66 3.22
CA THR A 44 2.32 -27.41 1.79
C THR A 44 2.38 -25.90 1.55
N THR A 45 3.15 -25.45 0.56
CA THR A 45 3.29 -24.04 0.13
C THR A 45 1.95 -23.30 -0.07
N LEU A 46 0.86 -24.03 -0.33
CA LEU A 46 -0.51 -23.49 -0.41
C LEU A 46 -1.13 -23.16 0.97
N GLU A 47 -0.86 -23.95 2.00
CA GLU A 47 -1.35 -23.71 3.37
C GLU A 47 -0.62 -22.54 4.01
N ILE A 48 0.68 -22.41 3.72
CA ILE A 48 1.48 -21.23 4.10
C ILE A 48 0.88 -19.98 3.45
N GLY A 49 0.49 -20.04 2.16
CA GLY A 49 -0.20 -18.93 1.49
C GLY A 49 -1.54 -18.54 2.14
N LEU A 50 -2.36 -19.52 2.52
CA LEU A 50 -3.65 -19.32 3.19
C LEU A 50 -3.50 -18.75 4.61
N VAL A 51 -2.54 -19.27 5.38
CA VAL A 51 -2.19 -18.74 6.71
C VAL A 51 -1.56 -17.35 6.57
N SER A 52 -0.75 -17.13 5.52
CA SER A 52 -0.17 -15.83 5.15
C SER A 52 -1.26 -14.78 4.94
N ILE A 53 -2.29 -15.14 4.18
CA ILE A 53 -3.46 -14.29 3.95
C ILE A 53 -4.30 -14.07 5.23
N SER A 54 -4.44 -15.05 6.12
CA SER A 54 -5.29 -14.89 7.32
C SER A 54 -4.70 -13.93 8.38
N GLY A 55 -3.37 -13.75 8.39
CA GLY A 55 -2.69 -12.80 9.27
C GLY A 55 -2.41 -11.42 8.64
N MET A 56 -2.35 -11.34 7.31
CA MET A 56 -2.15 -10.11 6.54
C MET A 56 -3.12 -8.95 6.84
N PRO A 57 -4.45 -9.15 6.96
CA PRO A 57 -5.37 -8.02 7.14
C PRO A 57 -5.15 -7.31 8.48
N ARG A 58 -4.68 -8.02 9.51
CA ARG A 58 -4.43 -7.42 10.83
C ARG A 58 -3.22 -6.48 10.82
N ARG A 59 -2.18 -6.82 10.05
CA ARG A 59 -0.95 -6.02 9.94
C ARG A 59 -1.11 -4.83 9.00
N LEU A 60 -1.72 -5.05 7.83
CA LEU A 60 -2.14 -3.95 6.95
C LEU A 60 -3.00 -2.91 7.71
N TYR A 61 -3.85 -3.33 8.65
CA TYR A 61 -4.66 -2.40 9.44
C TYR A 61 -3.85 -1.61 10.48
N LEU A 62 -2.77 -2.17 11.00
CA LEU A 62 -1.85 -1.47 11.91
C LEU A 62 -0.97 -0.47 11.15
N ASP A 63 -0.57 -0.83 9.93
CA ASP A 63 0.29 0.01 9.07
C ASP A 63 -0.51 0.98 8.19
N LEU A 64 -1.84 0.89 8.19
CA LEU A 64 -2.75 1.75 7.43
C LEU A 64 -2.45 3.26 7.59
N PRO A 65 -2.24 3.81 8.81
CA PRO A 65 -1.95 5.24 8.98
C PRO A 65 -0.65 5.66 8.27
N LEU A 66 0.37 4.79 8.31
CA LEU A 66 1.65 5.01 7.64
C LEU A 66 1.49 4.94 6.12
N ILE A 67 0.77 3.94 5.62
CA ILE A 67 0.47 3.76 4.19
C ILE A 67 -0.29 4.98 3.65
N VAL A 68 -1.30 5.47 4.38
CA VAL A 68 -2.06 6.67 4.02
C VAL A 68 -1.16 7.91 4.03
N LEU A 69 -0.30 8.08 5.04
CA LEU A 69 0.63 9.21 5.10
C LEU A 69 1.58 9.25 3.89
N ILE A 70 2.21 8.11 3.58
CA ILE A 70 3.18 8.00 2.48
C ILE A 70 2.48 8.19 1.13
N SER A 71 1.31 7.58 0.93
CA SER A 71 0.57 7.68 -0.33
C SER A 71 0.02 9.08 -0.59
N VAL A 72 -0.48 9.78 0.44
CA VAL A 72 -0.94 11.17 0.30
C VAL A 72 0.24 12.10 0.04
N ALA A 73 1.38 11.91 0.73
CA ALA A 73 2.59 12.69 0.49
C ALA A 73 3.11 12.50 -0.95
N ALA A 74 3.17 11.25 -1.43
CA ALA A 74 3.56 10.94 -2.81
C ALA A 74 2.56 11.49 -3.83
N GLY A 75 1.26 11.34 -3.58
CA GLY A 75 0.21 11.81 -4.48
C GLY A 75 0.12 13.33 -4.59
N LEU A 76 0.23 14.05 -3.48
CA LEU A 76 0.28 15.52 -3.48
C LEU A 76 1.61 16.05 -4.02
N GLY A 77 2.73 15.38 -3.73
CA GLY A 77 4.04 15.74 -4.29
C GLY A 77 4.05 15.69 -5.81
N GLY A 78 3.45 14.66 -6.41
CA GLY A 78 3.28 14.57 -7.86
C GLY A 78 2.48 15.73 -8.47
N LEU A 79 1.42 16.18 -7.79
CA LEU A 79 0.57 17.30 -8.23
C LEU A 79 1.17 18.68 -7.97
N ALA A 80 2.03 18.80 -6.95
CA ALA A 80 2.80 20.02 -6.71
C ALA A 80 3.85 20.23 -7.81
N GLN A 81 4.47 19.14 -8.28
CA GLN A 81 5.49 19.18 -9.32
C GLN A 81 4.93 19.48 -10.72
N SER A 82 3.67 19.12 -10.98
CA SER A 82 2.97 19.45 -12.24
C SER A 82 2.44 20.88 -12.31
N SER A 83 2.71 21.74 -11.31
CA SER A 83 2.18 23.11 -11.20
C SER A 83 0.65 23.23 -11.17
N GLU A 84 -0.11 22.13 -11.18
CA GLU A 84 -1.58 22.16 -11.10
C GLU A 84 -2.06 22.70 -9.75
N LEU A 85 -1.33 22.41 -8.66
CA LEU A 85 -1.65 22.96 -7.33
C LEU A 85 -1.36 24.47 -7.24
N THR A 86 -0.39 24.97 -8.01
CA THR A 86 -0.08 26.40 -8.13
C THR A 86 -1.17 27.11 -8.94
N ILE A 87 -1.67 26.49 -10.01
CA ILE A 87 -2.76 27.02 -10.84
C ILE A 87 -4.09 27.04 -10.07
N LEU A 88 -4.31 26.15 -9.10
CA LEU A 88 -5.49 26.17 -8.22
C LEU A 88 -5.41 27.20 -7.09
N ARG A 89 -4.22 27.75 -6.80
CA ARG A 89 -4.00 28.81 -5.81
C ARG A 89 -3.90 30.22 -6.42
N ALA A 90 -3.67 30.34 -7.73
CA ALA A 90 -3.62 31.59 -8.49
C ALA A 90 -5.01 31.98 -9.02
#